data_AF-A0A499UYC4-F1
#
_entry.id   AF-A0A499UYC4-F1
#
_cell.length_a   1.000
_cell.length_b   1.000
_cell.length_c   1.000
_cell.angle_alpha   90.00
_cell.angle_beta   90.00
_cell.angle_gamma   90.00
#
_symmetry.space_group_name_H-M   'P 1'
#
loop_
_entity.id
_entity.type
_entity.pdbx_description
1 polymer ?
#
loop_
_entity_poly.entity_id
_entity_poly.type
_entity_poly.pdbx_seq_one_letter_code
_entity_poly.pdbx_strand_id
1 'polypeptide(L)'
;MEQNGSAVKILKNETWRIQYQMYVPDTLDATTSFTHIMQIKVGDVAAPLFTMSLHQHSDGPKVEIRTSDDDDNLTEAGAADMKPLQGTWSDVSVEVKAADSGAYADWSVTTDGKKVAAYKRTGLDLWRGKNYLRPKWGIYRSLNSAGLQTTYLLTRNFKAYKLQ
;
A
#
# COMPACT_ATOMS: atom_id res chain seq x y z
N MET A 1 -10.30 3.04 -10.68
CA MET A 1 -10.21 1.82 -11.53
C MET A 1 -11.36 1.88 -12.49
N GLU A 2 -11.14 1.55 -13.76
CA GLU A 2 -12.17 1.60 -14.78
C GLU A 2 -12.17 0.32 -15.61
N GLN A 3 -13.35 -0.09 -16.06
CA GLN A 3 -13.55 -1.18 -17.00
C GLN A 3 -14.59 -0.70 -18.01
N ASN A 4 -14.27 -0.77 -19.31
CA ASN A 4 -15.15 -0.33 -20.39
C ASN A 4 -15.68 1.11 -20.20
N GLY A 5 -14.81 2.03 -19.76
CA GLY A 5 -15.16 3.44 -19.53
C GLY A 5 -16.02 3.71 -18.29
N SER A 6 -16.25 2.70 -17.44
CA SER A 6 -17.03 2.84 -16.20
C SER A 6 -16.17 2.59 -14.97
N ALA A 7 -16.39 3.38 -13.92
CA ALA A 7 -15.70 3.23 -12.65
C ALA A 7 -16.04 1.89 -11.98
N VAL A 8 -15.01 1.13 -11.64
CA VAL A 8 -15.11 -0.14 -10.90
C VAL A 8 -14.80 0.10 -9.43
N LYS A 9 -15.64 -0.46 -8.56
CA LYS A 9 -15.56 -0.36 -7.10
C LYS A 9 -15.24 -1.72 -6.50
N ILE A 10 -14.48 -1.73 -5.42
CA ILE A 10 -14.28 -2.91 -4.57
C ILE A 10 -15.36 -2.89 -3.50
N LEU A 11 -16.32 -3.81 -3.58
CA LEU A 11 -17.51 -3.88 -2.72
C LEU A 11 -17.35 -4.89 -1.58
N LYS A 12 -18.34 -4.92 -0.67
CA LYS A 12 -18.31 -5.77 0.53
C LYS A 12 -18.20 -7.23 0.12
N ASN A 13 -17.37 -7.97 0.86
CA ASN A 13 -17.11 -9.39 0.69
C ASN A 13 -16.45 -9.77 -0.64
N GLU A 14 -16.02 -8.79 -1.45
CA GLU A 14 -15.24 -9.07 -2.64
C GLU A 14 -13.76 -9.23 -2.29
N THR A 15 -13.11 -10.15 -3.00
CA THR A 15 -11.65 -10.25 -2.99
C THR A 15 -11.12 -9.66 -4.29
N TRP A 16 -10.15 -8.76 -4.17
CA TRP A 16 -9.52 -8.12 -5.33
C TRP A 16 -8.02 -8.23 -5.26
N ARG A 17 -7.38 -8.50 -6.40
CA ARG A 17 -5.94 -8.37 -6.58
C ARG A 17 -5.65 -7.20 -7.49
N ILE A 18 -4.80 -6.29 -7.03
CA ILE A 18 -4.32 -5.15 -7.79
C ILE A 18 -2.83 -5.32 -8.02
N GLN A 19 -2.42 -5.18 -9.28
CA GLN A 19 -1.04 -5.31 -9.70
C GLN A 19 -0.62 -4.08 -10.50
N TYR A 20 0.60 -3.63 -10.30
CA TYR A 20 1.18 -2.51 -11.03
C TYR A 20 2.69 -2.55 -10.89
N GLN A 21 3.38 -1.72 -11.67
CA GLN A 21 4.80 -1.48 -11.50
C GLN A 21 5.03 -0.10 -10.89
N MET A 22 6.03 0.01 -10.03
CA MET A 22 6.46 1.28 -9.46
C MET A 22 7.96 1.50 -9.65
N TYR A 23 8.35 2.77 -9.67
CA TYR A 23 9.75 3.22 -9.61
C TYR A 23 9.88 4.21 -8.46
N VAL A 24 10.69 3.85 -7.46
CA VAL A 24 11.01 4.69 -6.31
C VAL A 24 12.41 5.27 -6.54
N PRO A 25 12.54 6.58 -6.82
CA PRO A 25 13.85 7.19 -7.00
C PRO A 25 14.62 7.28 -5.68
N ASP A 26 15.93 7.42 -5.75
CA ASP A 26 16.80 7.60 -4.58
C ASP A 26 16.46 8.87 -3.78
N THR A 27 15.83 9.86 -4.44
CA THR A 27 15.34 11.10 -3.81
C THR A 27 14.05 10.93 -3.02
N LEU A 28 13.37 9.78 -3.10
CA LEU A 28 12.17 9.50 -2.30
C LEU A 28 12.57 8.83 -1.00
N ASP A 29 12.86 9.66 -0.01
CA ASP A 29 13.31 9.23 1.31
C ASP A 29 12.22 8.53 2.12
N ALA A 30 12.64 7.53 2.90
CA ALA A 30 11.85 7.06 4.02
C ALA A 30 11.88 8.10 5.15
N THR A 31 10.76 8.25 5.85
CA THR A 31 10.61 9.24 6.93
C THR A 31 10.37 8.54 8.27
N THR A 32 10.67 9.19 9.39
CA THR A 32 10.44 8.64 10.75
C THR A 32 8.97 8.62 11.19
N SER A 33 8.08 9.31 10.47
CA SER A 33 6.64 9.34 10.79
C SER A 33 5.86 8.47 9.81
N PHE A 34 5.67 8.94 8.57
CA PHE A 34 5.09 8.12 7.50
C PHE A 34 5.40 8.70 6.12
N THR A 35 5.64 7.82 5.15
CA THR A 35 5.62 8.12 3.72
C THR A 35 4.84 7.01 3.02
N HIS A 36 3.54 7.20 2.83
CA HIS A 36 2.69 6.24 2.14
C HIS A 36 2.83 6.42 0.63
N ILE A 37 3.21 5.35 -0.07
CA ILE A 37 3.34 5.33 -1.53
C ILE A 37 2.17 4.61 -2.23
N MET A 38 1.37 3.88 -1.45
CA MET A 38 0.06 3.35 -1.84
C MET A 38 -0.83 3.24 -0.59
N GLN A 39 -2.12 3.46 -0.76
CA GLN A 39 -3.11 3.32 0.31
C GLN A 39 -4.38 2.64 -0.19
N ILE A 40 -5.05 1.93 0.71
CA ILE A 40 -6.45 1.54 0.57
C ILE A 40 -7.22 2.23 1.68
N LYS A 41 -8.21 3.03 1.29
CA LYS A 41 -9.00 3.83 2.22
C LYS A 41 -10.50 3.72 1.90
N VAL A 42 -11.33 3.95 2.89
CA VAL A 42 -12.78 4.09 2.74
C VAL A 42 -13.21 5.54 3.00
N GLY A 43 -14.47 5.89 2.68
CA GLY A 43 -14.99 7.23 2.95
C GLY A 43 -15.14 7.50 4.46
N ASP A 44 -14.97 8.76 4.86
CA ASP A 44 -15.28 9.26 6.21
C ASP A 44 -14.68 8.43 7.36
N VAL A 45 -13.43 7.99 7.17
CA VAL A 45 -12.52 7.44 8.20
C VAL A 45 -11.21 8.21 8.11
N ALA A 46 -10.60 8.53 9.25
CA ALA A 46 -9.37 9.31 9.28
C ALA A 46 -8.19 8.49 8.74
N ALA A 47 -7.94 7.31 9.30
CA ALA A 47 -6.83 6.46 8.89
C ALA A 47 -7.10 5.74 7.54
N PRO A 48 -6.04 5.46 6.75
CA PRO A 48 -6.11 4.44 5.71
C PRO A 48 -6.22 3.04 6.37
N LEU A 49 -6.94 2.12 5.72
CA LEU A 49 -7.12 0.75 6.21
C LEU A 49 -5.89 -0.13 5.94
N PHE A 50 -5.20 0.16 4.83
CA PHE A 50 -3.93 -0.44 4.46
C PHE A 50 -3.06 0.60 3.77
N THR A 51 -1.75 0.53 4.00
CA THR A 51 -0.75 1.33 3.30
C THR A 51 0.45 0.47 2.94
N MET A 52 1.10 0.80 1.83
CA MET A 52 2.51 0.49 1.59
C MET A 52 3.32 1.75 1.90
N SER A 53 4.25 1.65 2.82
CA SER A 53 4.94 2.79 3.43
C SER A 53 6.45 2.67 3.34
N LEU A 54 7.12 3.80 3.14
CA LEU A 54 8.55 3.95 3.35
C LEU A 54 8.78 4.52 4.75
N HIS A 55 9.42 3.75 5.61
CA HIS A 55 9.61 4.09 7.02
C HIS A 55 11.09 4.01 7.41
N GLN A 56 11.58 5.05 8.08
CA GLN A 56 12.93 5.04 8.64
C GLN A 56 12.93 4.26 9.96
N HIS A 57 13.58 3.10 9.97
CA HIS A 57 13.86 2.32 11.19
C HIS A 57 15.28 2.59 11.70
N SER A 58 15.59 2.13 12.91
CA SER A 58 16.92 2.27 13.52
C SER A 58 18.03 1.55 12.75
N ASP A 59 17.70 0.49 12.02
CA ASP A 59 18.61 -0.31 11.21
C ASP A 59 18.56 0.05 9.71
N GLY A 60 17.84 1.12 9.34
CA GLY A 60 17.80 1.66 7.98
C GLY A 60 16.40 1.89 7.42
N PRO A 61 16.30 2.46 6.21
CA PRO A 61 15.02 2.70 5.54
C PRO A 61 14.38 1.38 5.09
N LYS A 62 13.09 1.21 5.38
CA LYS A 62 12.31 0.02 5.05
C LYS A 62 11.12 0.36 4.16
N VAL A 63 10.71 -0.60 3.34
CA VAL A 63 9.35 -0.69 2.82
C VAL A 63 8.55 -1.66 3.68
N GLU A 64 7.33 -1.29 4.03
CA GLU A 64 6.48 -2.07 4.92
C GLU A 64 5.00 -1.87 4.62
N ILE A 65 4.15 -2.68 5.24
CA ILE A 65 2.72 -2.39 5.29
C ILE A 65 2.33 -1.81 6.63
N ARG A 66 1.30 -0.94 6.63
CA ARG A 66 0.60 -0.55 7.85
C ARG A 66 -0.89 -0.72 7.68
N THR A 67 -1.57 -1.24 8.70
CA THR A 67 -3.03 -1.38 8.71
C THR A 67 -3.60 -0.74 9.97
N SER A 68 -4.80 -0.17 9.89
CA SER A 68 -5.54 0.36 11.03
C SER A 68 -6.60 -0.62 11.53
N ASP A 69 -6.89 -0.59 12.83
CA ASP A 69 -8.05 -1.25 13.45
C ASP A 69 -9.22 -0.26 13.64
N ASP A 70 -10.28 -0.66 14.35
CA ASP A 70 -11.51 0.13 14.63
C ASP A 70 -11.29 1.40 15.44
N ASP A 71 -10.19 1.46 16.18
CA ASP A 71 -9.81 2.62 16.97
C ASP A 71 -8.74 3.47 16.27
N ASP A 72 -8.58 3.30 14.95
CA ASP A 72 -7.55 3.92 14.12
C ASP A 72 -6.09 3.60 14.57
N ASN A 73 -5.87 2.56 15.39
CA ASN A 73 -4.53 2.17 15.80
C ASN A 73 -3.78 1.56 14.61
N LEU A 74 -2.62 2.13 14.30
CA LEU A 74 -1.77 1.64 13.23
C LEU A 74 -0.87 0.51 13.73
N THR A 75 -0.82 -0.58 12.97
CA THR A 75 0.15 -1.65 13.17
C THR A 75 1.01 -1.81 11.93
N GLU A 76 2.33 -1.74 12.12
CA GLU A 76 3.35 -1.95 11.09
C GLU A 76 3.68 -3.45 10.96
N ALA A 77 3.90 -3.94 9.74
CA ALA A 77 4.29 -5.32 9.50
C ALA A 77 5.03 -5.49 8.17
N GLY A 78 5.78 -6.59 8.04
CA GLY A 78 6.41 -6.96 6.77
C GLY A 78 7.55 -6.05 6.33
N ALA A 79 8.23 -5.37 7.27
CA ALA A 79 9.34 -4.48 6.97
C ALA A 79 10.47 -5.23 6.24
N ALA A 80 10.91 -4.66 5.12
CA ALA A 80 12.00 -5.15 4.29
C ALA A 80 12.91 -4.00 3.87
N ASP A 81 14.17 -4.28 3.57
CA ASP A 81 15.12 -3.26 3.11
C ASP A 81 14.61 -2.56 1.84
N MET A 82 14.71 -1.23 1.80
CA MET A 82 14.33 -0.41 0.66
C MET A 82 15.39 -0.41 -0.45
N LYS A 83 16.65 -0.77 -0.15
CA LYS A 83 17.73 -0.75 -1.14
C LYS A 83 17.40 -1.51 -2.44
N PRO A 84 16.75 -2.70 -2.43
CA PRO A 84 16.42 -3.43 -3.66
C PRO A 84 15.29 -2.85 -4.52
N LEU A 85 14.59 -1.80 -4.09
CA LEU A 85 13.51 -1.15 -4.88
C LEU A 85 13.86 0.28 -5.32
N GLN A 86 14.95 0.83 -4.81
CA GLN A 86 15.43 2.15 -5.20
C GLN A 86 16.05 2.13 -6.59
N GLY A 87 15.75 3.17 -7.37
CA GLY A 87 16.32 3.38 -8.70
C GLY A 87 15.91 2.33 -9.74
N THR A 88 14.95 1.45 -9.42
CA THR A 88 14.59 0.27 -10.23
C THR A 88 13.08 0.14 -10.37
N TRP A 89 12.61 -0.47 -11.46
CA TRP A 89 11.21 -0.84 -11.60
C TRP A 89 10.91 -2.12 -10.83
N SER A 90 9.93 -2.07 -9.94
CA SER A 90 9.46 -3.22 -9.16
C SER A 90 8.00 -3.55 -9.47
N ASP A 91 7.68 -4.83 -9.58
CA ASP A 91 6.30 -5.32 -9.64
C ASP A 91 5.71 -5.35 -8.23
N VAL A 92 4.51 -4.79 -8.08
CA VAL A 92 3.75 -4.77 -6.83
C VAL A 92 2.47 -5.57 -7.00
N SER A 93 2.15 -6.41 -6.03
CA SER A 93 0.85 -7.08 -5.92
C SER A 93 0.24 -6.80 -4.55
N VAL A 94 -0.99 -6.31 -4.53
CA VAL A 94 -1.81 -6.13 -3.33
C VAL A 94 -3.13 -6.86 -3.55
N GLU A 95 -3.35 -7.92 -2.80
CA GLU A 95 -4.63 -8.61 -2.73
C GLU A 95 -5.32 -8.27 -1.41
N VAL A 96 -6.61 -7.92 -1.48
CA VAL A 96 -7.42 -7.62 -0.30
C VAL A 96 -8.76 -8.32 -0.36
N LYS A 97 -9.22 -8.81 0.79
CA LYS A 97 -10.61 -9.18 1.02
C LYS A 97 -11.32 -8.04 1.73
N ALA A 98 -12.28 -7.42 1.05
CA ALA A 98 -13.02 -6.26 1.52
C ALA A 98 -14.15 -6.64 2.48
N ALA A 99 -13.80 -6.98 3.73
CA ALA A 99 -14.77 -7.42 4.73
C ALA A 99 -14.53 -6.75 6.10
N ASP A 100 -15.54 -6.76 6.94
CA ASP A 100 -15.49 -6.42 8.36
C ASP A 100 -14.99 -7.60 9.21
N SER A 101 -15.25 -8.83 8.77
CA SER A 101 -14.73 -10.05 9.38
C SER A 101 -14.07 -10.97 8.35
N GLY A 102 -13.00 -11.66 8.77
CA GLY A 102 -12.23 -12.55 7.91
C GLY A 102 -11.51 -11.83 6.76
N ALA A 103 -11.31 -10.51 6.88
CA ALA A 103 -10.56 -9.73 5.93
C ALA A 103 -9.06 -10.03 6.04
N TYR A 104 -8.37 -9.84 4.91
CA TYR A 104 -6.93 -9.97 4.84
C TYR A 104 -6.34 -9.03 3.78
N ALA A 105 -5.06 -8.77 3.91
CA ALA A 105 -4.22 -8.15 2.90
C ALA A 105 -3.01 -9.03 2.63
N ASP A 106 -2.75 -9.37 1.37
CA ASP A 106 -1.57 -10.11 0.91
C ASP A 106 -0.80 -9.21 -0.04
N TRP A 107 0.41 -8.83 0.37
CA TRP A 107 1.24 -7.86 -0.32
C TRP A 107 2.58 -8.47 -0.70
N SER A 108 3.08 -8.11 -1.88
CA SER A 108 4.45 -8.39 -2.28
C SER A 108 5.02 -7.36 -3.23
N VAL A 109 6.34 -7.22 -3.19
CA VAL A 109 7.17 -6.45 -4.12
C VAL A 109 8.23 -7.37 -4.68
N THR A 110 8.38 -7.34 -6.01
CA THR A 110 9.38 -8.12 -6.75
C THR A 110 10.22 -7.16 -7.59
N THR A 111 11.54 -7.22 -7.45
CA THR A 111 12.51 -6.50 -8.29
C THR A 111 13.39 -7.51 -8.98
N ASP A 112 13.61 -7.37 -10.30
CA ASP A 112 14.47 -8.24 -11.11
C ASP A 112 14.20 -9.75 -10.90
N GLY A 113 12.90 -10.10 -10.84
CA GLY A 113 12.45 -11.48 -10.64
C GLY A 113 12.62 -12.03 -9.22
N LYS A 114 13.14 -11.23 -8.28
CA LYS A 114 13.30 -11.62 -6.87
C LYS A 114 12.25 -10.93 -6.00
N LYS A 115 11.55 -11.70 -5.17
CA LYS A 115 10.61 -11.16 -4.18
C LYS A 115 11.42 -10.49 -3.06
N VAL A 116 11.41 -9.16 -3.02
CA VAL A 116 12.23 -8.35 -2.09
C VAL A 116 11.46 -7.97 -0.82
N ALA A 117 10.13 -7.98 -0.88
CA ALA A 117 9.26 -7.79 0.26
C ALA A 117 7.97 -8.59 0.08
N ALA A 118 7.46 -9.17 1.15
CA ALA A 118 6.13 -9.78 1.16
C ALA A 118 5.60 -9.97 2.56
N TYR A 119 4.29 -9.80 2.70
CA TYR A 119 3.60 -10.06 3.95
C TYR A 119 2.11 -10.33 3.71
N LYS A 120 1.59 -11.34 4.38
CA LYS A 120 0.15 -11.60 4.43
C LYS A 120 -0.35 -11.37 5.85
N ARG A 121 -1.32 -10.47 5.99
CA ARG A 121 -1.98 -10.18 7.25
C ARG A 121 -3.44 -10.60 7.19
N THR A 122 -3.85 -11.40 8.16
CA THR A 122 -5.24 -11.83 8.37
C THR A 122 -5.85 -11.14 9.59
N GLY A 123 -7.14 -11.34 9.82
CA GLY A 123 -7.83 -10.80 11.01
C GLY A 123 -7.97 -9.27 10.96
N LEU A 124 -8.08 -8.70 9.76
CA LEU A 124 -8.30 -7.28 9.57
C LEU A 124 -9.81 -6.95 9.54
N ASP A 125 -10.14 -5.66 9.74
CA ASP A 125 -11.37 -5.04 9.23
C ASP A 125 -10.98 -4.04 8.12
N LEU A 126 -11.37 -4.36 6.88
CA LEU A 126 -11.12 -3.55 5.69
C LEU A 126 -12.39 -2.93 5.08
N TRP A 127 -13.54 -2.93 5.76
CA TRP A 127 -14.82 -2.44 5.19
C TRP A 127 -15.46 -1.26 5.96
N ARG A 128 -15.38 -1.23 7.31
CA ARG A 128 -15.90 -0.14 8.17
C ARG A 128 -17.31 0.36 7.87
N GLY A 129 -18.17 -0.53 7.36
CA GLY A 129 -19.54 -0.20 6.97
C GLY A 129 -19.66 0.84 5.84
N LYS A 130 -18.60 1.07 5.05
CA LYS A 130 -18.58 2.12 4.01
C LYS A 130 -19.00 1.60 2.64
N ASN A 131 -19.06 2.48 1.63
CA ASN A 131 -19.61 2.14 0.32
C ASN A 131 -18.69 1.27 -0.56
N TYR A 132 -17.37 1.50 -0.51
CA TYR A 132 -16.37 0.76 -1.30
C TYR A 132 -14.94 1.12 -0.85
N LEU A 133 -13.98 0.20 -1.08
CA LEU A 133 -12.55 0.47 -0.88
C LEU A 133 -12.01 1.32 -2.03
N ARG A 134 -11.14 2.27 -1.69
CA ARG A 134 -10.53 3.24 -2.60
C ARG A 134 -9.01 3.07 -2.57
N PRO A 135 -8.45 2.29 -3.51
CA PRO A 135 -7.02 2.28 -3.75
C PRO A 135 -6.55 3.67 -4.23
N LYS A 136 -5.42 4.12 -3.70
CA LYS A 136 -4.77 5.40 -4.02
C LYS A 136 -3.27 5.19 -4.17
N TRP A 137 -2.65 5.93 -5.07
CA TRP A 137 -1.21 5.90 -5.34
C TRP A 137 -0.67 7.32 -5.38
N GLY A 138 0.62 7.46 -5.08
CA GLY A 138 1.28 8.75 -5.01
C GLY A 138 2.02 8.89 -3.68
N ILE A 139 2.68 10.04 -3.50
CA ILE A 139 3.42 10.32 -2.28
C ILE A 139 2.52 11.05 -1.30
N TYR A 140 2.18 10.40 -0.19
CA TYR A 140 1.54 11.03 0.95
C TYR A 140 2.45 10.88 2.17
N ARG A 141 3.22 11.92 2.48
CA ARG A 141 4.25 11.90 3.51
C ARG A 141 4.03 12.95 4.58
N SER A 142 4.47 12.62 5.78
CA SER A 142 4.56 13.57 6.88
C SER A 142 5.57 14.67 6.55
N LEU A 143 5.24 15.90 6.94
CA LEU A 143 6.16 17.04 6.87
C LEU A 143 6.99 17.19 8.15
N ASN A 144 6.78 16.33 9.15
CA ASN A 144 7.46 16.38 10.44
C ASN A 144 8.85 15.69 10.43
N SER A 145 9.41 15.46 9.24
CA SER A 145 10.76 14.91 9.08
C SER A 145 11.65 15.96 8.40
N ALA A 146 12.88 16.12 8.91
CA ALA A 146 13.86 17.02 8.30
C ALA A 146 14.44 16.42 7.00
N GLY A 147 14.95 17.27 6.12
CA GLY A 147 15.72 16.84 4.94
C GLY A 147 14.88 16.34 3.76
N LEU A 148 13.57 16.55 3.75
CA LEU A 148 12.70 16.12 2.66
C LEU A 148 13.13 16.71 1.32
N GLN A 149 13.42 15.85 0.36
CA GLN A 149 13.81 16.24 -0.99
C GLN A 149 12.60 16.47 -1.90
N THR A 150 12.80 17.30 -2.94
CA THR A 150 11.92 17.30 -4.12
C THR A 150 12.09 15.96 -4.82
N THR A 151 10.99 15.26 -5.07
CA THR A 151 11.04 13.87 -5.52
C THR A 151 9.76 13.50 -6.28
N TYR A 152 9.71 12.26 -6.76
CA TYR A 152 8.61 11.73 -7.55
C TYR A 152 8.41 10.24 -7.27
N LEU A 153 7.29 9.70 -7.74
CA LEU A 153 6.98 8.27 -7.77
C LEU A 153 6.38 7.99 -9.14
N LEU A 154 6.96 7.06 -9.90
CA LEU A 154 6.35 6.64 -11.16
C LEU A 154 5.60 5.34 -10.96
N THR A 155 4.46 5.21 -11.64
CA THR A 155 3.67 3.98 -11.64
C THR A 155 3.17 3.69 -13.06
N ARG A 156 3.04 2.41 -13.40
CA ARG A 156 2.55 1.97 -14.72
C ARG A 156 1.95 0.56 -14.68
N ASN A 157 1.42 0.12 -15.81
CA ASN A 157 0.98 -1.26 -16.03
C ASN A 157 -0.05 -1.77 -15.01
N PHE A 158 -0.99 -0.91 -14.61
CA PHE A 158 -2.04 -1.24 -13.67
C PHE A 158 -2.96 -2.34 -14.21
N LYS A 159 -3.23 -3.33 -13.37
CA LYS A 159 -4.20 -4.41 -13.58
C LYS A 159 -4.95 -4.65 -12.28
N ALA A 160 -6.23 -4.96 -12.38
CA ALA A 160 -7.05 -5.33 -11.23
C ALA A 160 -7.93 -6.51 -11.60
N TYR A 161 -8.06 -7.45 -10.67
CA TYR A 161 -8.80 -8.69 -10.84
C TYR A 161 -9.73 -8.86 -9.65
N LYS A 162 -11.04 -8.98 -9.92
CA LYS A 162 -11.97 -9.54 -8.94
C LYS A 162 -11.73 -11.05 -8.89
N LEU A 163 -11.39 -11.56 -7.72
CA LEU A 163 -11.19 -12.99 -7.50
C LEU A 163 -12.53 -13.65 -7.16
N GLN A 164 -12.66 -14.93 -7.53
CA GLN A 164 -13.85 -15.75 -7.26
C GLN A 164 -13.97 -16.08 -5.77
#